data_AF-A0A067QQH2-F1
#
_entry.id   AF-A0A067QQH2-F1
#
_cell.length_a   1.000
_cell.length_b   1.000
_cell.length_c   1.000
_cell.angle_alpha   90.00
_cell.angle_beta   90.00
_cell.angle_gamma   90.00
#
_symmetry.space_group_name_H-M   'P 1'
#
loop_
_entity.id
_entity.type
_entity.pdbx_description
1 polymer ?
#
loop_
_entity_poly.entity_id
_entity_poly.type
_entity_poly.pdbx_seq_one_letter_code
_entity_poly.pdbx_strand_id
1 'polypeptide(L)' 'MKIQLKGRRFETIEEIQAESQMVLDRLTKKDFQGCFQAWQRRWDRCVHCQGNYFEGDG' A
#
# COMPACT_ATOMS: atom_id res chain seq x y z
N MET A 1 2.86 -2.17 -4.51
CA MET A 1 2.19 -2.72 -5.71
C MET A 1 1.79 -1.66 -6.73
N LYS A 2 0.76 -0.82 -6.51
CA LYS A 2 0.24 0.11 -7.53
C LYS A 2 1.31 0.95 -8.25
N ILE A 3 2.24 1.55 -7.52
CA ILE A 3 3.33 2.37 -8.11
C ILE A 3 4.18 1.57 -9.10
N GLN A 4 4.43 0.29 -8.84
CA GLN A 4 5.31 -0.56 -9.64
C GLN A 4 4.63 -1.09 -10.92
N LEU A 5 3.30 -1.17 -10.93
CA LEU A 5 2.52 -1.74 -12.03
C LEU A 5 1.84 -0.67 -12.89
N LYS A 6 1.64 0.54 -12.35
CA LYS A 6 0.94 1.63 -13.04
C LYS A 6 1.69 2.07 -14.29
N GLY A 7 0.97 2.25 -15.39
CA GLY A 7 1.50 2.77 -16.65
C GLY A 7 2.17 1.71 -17.54
N ARG A 8 2.25 0.46 -17.08
CA ARG A 8 2.68 -0.68 -17.89
C ARG A 8 1.46 -1.33 -18.53
N ARG A 9 1.58 -1.66 -19.82
CA ARG A 9 0.62 -2.50 -20.54
C ARG A 9 1.13 -3.94 -20.47
N PHE A 10 0.23 -4.86 -20.19
CA PHE A 10 0.49 -6.30 -20.16
C PHE A 10 -0.39 -6.96 -21.21
N GLU A 11 0.15 -7.91 -21.96
CA GLU A 11 -0.60 -8.54 -23.06
C GLU A 11 -1.37 -9.78 -22.59
N THR A 12 -1.00 -10.38 -21.46
CA THR A 12 -1.66 -11.56 -20.91
C THR A 12 -1.90 -11.47 -19.41
N ILE A 13 -2.79 -12.33 -18.91
CA ILE A 13 -3.09 -12.44 -17.48
C ILE A 13 -1.90 -13.02 -16.73
N GLU A 14 -1.21 -13.98 -17.32
CA GLU A 14 -0.03 -14.65 -16.75
C GLU A 14 1.09 -13.65 -16.49
N GLU A 15 1.28 -12.69 -17.39
CA GLU A 15 2.26 -11.62 -17.23
C GLU A 15 1.93 -10.73 -16.03
N ILE A 16 0.65 -10.34 -15.88
CA ILE A 16 0.19 -9.54 -14.73
C ILE A 16 0.38 -10.31 -13.41
N GLN A 17 0.09 -11.61 -13.40
CA GLN A 17 0.24 -12.45 -12.23
C GLN A 17 1.71 -12.60 -11.83
N ALA A 18 2.59 -12.90 -12.79
CA ALA A 18 4.03 -13.05 -12.53
C ALA A 18 4.65 -11.75 -11.99
N GLU A 19 4.33 -10.61 -12.61
CA GLU A 19 4.83 -9.30 -12.17
C GLU A 19 4.27 -8.90 -10.81
N SER A 20 2.99 -9.18 -10.55
CA SER A 20 2.38 -8.95 -9.23
C SER A 20 3.06 -9.80 -8.16
N GLN A 21 3.33 -11.07 -8.45
CA GLN A 21 4.02 -11.98 -7.54
C GLN A 21 5.45 -11.50 -7.26
N MET A 22 6.21 -11.11 -8.28
CA MET A 22 7.56 -10.56 -8.11
C MET A 22 7.59 -9.31 -7.22
N VAL A 23 6.58 -8.44 -7.33
CA VAL A 23 6.48 -7.25 -6.46
C VAL A 23 6.17 -7.65 -5.02
N LEU A 24 5.34 -8.67 -4.81
CA LEU A 24 5.00 -9.19 -3.49
C LEU A 24 6.18 -9.90 -2.83
N ASP A 25 6.93 -10.71 -3.58
CA ASP A 25 8.08 -11.47 -3.07
C ASP A 25 9.24 -10.57 -2.60
N ARG A 26 9.31 -9.34 -3.12
CA ARG A 26 10.30 -8.33 -2.69
C ARG A 26 9.92 -7.65 -1.37
N LEU A 27 8.70 -7.82 -0.86
CA LEU A 27 8.30 -7.23 0.41
C LEU A 27 9.06 -7.88 1.56
N THR A 28 9.68 -7.05 2.38
CA THR A 28 10.42 -7.50 3.55
C THR A 28 9.55 -7.46 4.79
N LYS A 29 9.95 -8.21 5.84
CA LYS A 29 9.33 -8.09 7.17
C LYS A 29 9.28 -6.65 7.68
N LYS A 30 10.29 -5.85 7.36
CA LYS A 30 10.38 -4.43 7.75
C LYS A 30 9.30 -3.59 7.09
N ASP A 31 8.96 -3.88 5.82
CA ASP A 31 7.89 -3.17 5.11
C ASP A 31 6.54 -3.41 5.80
N PHE A 32 6.25 -4.65 6.16
CA PHE A 32 5.04 -4.99 6.92
C PHE A 32 5.02 -4.30 8.30
N GLN A 33 6.13 -4.34 9.04
CA GLN A 33 6.24 -3.66 10.33
C GLN A 33 5.99 -2.15 10.20
N GLY A 34 6.57 -1.51 9.18
CA GLY A 34 6.35 -0.11 8.88
C GLY A 34 4.87 0.22 8.60
N CYS A 35 4.18 -0.65 7.85
CA CYS A 35 2.74 -0.52 7.61
C CYS A 35 1.92 -0.58 8.91
N PHE A 36 2.22 -1.52 9.82
CA PHE A 36 1.50 -1.61 11.10
C PHE A 36 1.75 -0.38 11.98
N GLN A 37 2.97 0.14 12.04
CA GLN A 37 3.29 1.37 12.77
C GLN A 37 2.57 2.59 12.17
N ALA A 38 2.52 2.68 10.83
CA ALA A 38 1.77 3.75 10.16
C ALA A 38 0.27 3.64 10.44
N TRP A 39 -0.28 2.41 10.45
CA TRP A 39 -1.67 2.16 10.79
C TRP A 39 -2.01 2.60 12.21
N GLN A 40 -1.18 2.28 13.21
CA GLN A 40 -1.37 2.76 14.59
C GLN A 40 -1.40 4.29 14.68
N ARG A 41 -0.48 4.98 14.00
CA ARG A 41 -0.48 6.45 13.95
C ARG A 41 -1.75 7.01 13.27
N ARG A 42 -2.26 6.34 12.24
CA ARG A 42 -3.52 6.73 11.57
C ARG A 42 -4.72 6.50 12.48
N TRP A 43 -4.71 5.43 13.28
CA TRP A 43 -5.74 5.18 14.29
C TRP A 43 -5.79 6.32 15.31
N ASP A 44 -4.65 6.74 15.85
CA ASP A 44 -4.60 7.85 16.79
C ASP A 44 -5.19 9.12 16.17
N ARG A 45 -4.83 9.46 14.93
CA ARG A 45 -5.40 10.61 14.21
C ARG A 45 -6.91 10.49 14.02
N CYS A 46 -7.41 9.29 13.69
CA CYS A 46 -8.85 9.03 13.58
C CYS A 46 -9.59 9.37 14.88
N VAL A 47 -9.05 8.94 16.02
CA VAL A 47 -9.61 9.27 17.34
C VAL A 47 -9.61 10.77 17.59
N HIS A 48 -8.51 11.46 17.32
CA HIS A 48 -8.41 12.92 17.49
C HIS A 48 -9.37 13.68 16.56
N CYS A 49 -9.60 13.18 15.36
CA CYS A 49 -10.54 13.73 14.39
C CYS A 49 -12.00 13.30 14.65
N GLN A 50 -12.28 12.61 15.76
CA GLN A 50 -13.61 12.12 16.12
C GLN A 50 -14.24 11.24 15.02
N GLY A 51 -13.41 10.46 14.33
CA GLY A 51 -13.85 9.62 13.21
C GLY A 51 -13.97 10.31 11.86
N ASN A 52 -13.76 11.64 11.79
CA ASN A 52 -13.74 12.34 10.51
C ASN A 52 -12.51 11.97 9.68
N TYR A 53 -12.64 12.03 8.35
CA TYR A 53 -11.50 11.89 7.44
C TYR A 53 -10.50 13.03 7.65
N PHE A 54 -9.21 12.71 7.67
CA PHE A 54 -8.14 13.61 8.12
C PHE A 54 -6.94 13.71 7.17
N GLU A 55 -7.04 13.13 5.96
CA GLU A 55 -5.96 13.09 4.97
C GLU A 55 -6.27 13.94 3.72
N GLY A 56 -7.08 14.99 3.88
CA GLY A 56 -7.33 15.99 2.82
C GLY A 56 -6.12 16.90 2.58
N ASP A 57 -6.11 17.61 1.46
CA ASP A 57 -5.06 18.57 1.09
C ASP A 57 -5.03 19.75 2.09
N GLY A 58 -4.13 19.66 3.06
CA GLY A 58 -3.69 20.76 3.93
C GLY A 58 -2.20 21.01 3.75
#